data_AF-C6WYV7-F1
#
_entry.id   AF-C6WYV7-F1
#
_cell.length_a   1.000
_cell.length_b   1.000
_cell.length_c   1.000
_cell.angle_alpha   90.00
_cell.angle_beta   90.00
_cell.angle_gamma   90.00
#
_symmetry.space_group_name_H-M   'P 1'
#
loop_
_entity.id
_entity.type
_entity.pdbx_description
1 polymer ?
#
loop_
_entity_poly.entity_id
_entity_poly.type
_entity_poly.pdbx_seq_one_letter_code
_entity_poly.pdbx_strand_id
1 'polypeptide(L)' 'MTKPEQAWPKWLRDDGSVVSCTEKVKVMTENFDELKQIAQDALEDGLLMEVSEQQMREALHQLVDALINPYQR' A
#
# COMPACT_ATOMS: atom_id res chain seq x y z
N MET A 1 16.77 2.90 -19.83
CA MET A 1 16.71 3.15 -18.37
C MET A 1 15.60 2.28 -17.82
N THR A 2 15.94 1.11 -17.30
CA THR A 2 14.97 0.20 -16.66
C THR A 2 14.55 0.83 -15.35
N LYS A 3 13.31 1.35 -15.28
CA LYS A 3 12.65 1.64 -14.00
C LYS A 3 12.76 0.37 -13.15
N PRO A 4 13.15 0.43 -11.86
CA PRO A 4 12.92 -0.70 -10.99
C PRO A 4 11.41 -0.94 -11.03
N GLU A 5 10.98 -2.04 -11.63
CA GLU A 5 9.60 -2.49 -11.50
C GLU A 5 9.36 -2.52 -10.00
N GLN A 6 8.48 -1.64 -9.56
CA GLN A 6 8.10 -1.57 -8.16
C GLN A 6 7.28 -2.83 -7.90
N ALA A 7 7.97 -3.92 -7.64
CA ALA A 7 7.37 -5.23 -7.53
C ALA A 7 6.67 -5.28 -6.19
N TRP A 8 5.36 -5.06 -6.20
CA TRP A 8 4.50 -5.43 -5.09
C TRP A 8 4.75 -6.88 -4.68
N PRO A 9 4.53 -7.23 -3.40
CA PRO A 9 4.81 -8.57 -2.92
C PRO A 9 4.01 -9.62 -3.69
N LYS A 10 4.48 -10.87 -3.64
CA LYS A 10 3.66 -12.00 -4.06
C LYS A 10 2.48 -12.11 -3.11
N TRP A 11 1.27 -11.99 -3.65
CA TRP A 11 0.03 -12.10 -2.88
C TRP A 11 -0.17 -13.55 -2.43
N LEU A 12 -0.43 -13.74 -1.14
CA LEU A 12 -0.70 -15.04 -0.54
C LEU A 12 -2.18 -15.17 -0.19
N ARG A 13 -2.67 -16.40 -0.21
CA ARG A 13 -3.95 -16.79 0.37
C ARG A 13 -3.78 -17.07 1.86
N ASP A 14 -4.89 -17.22 2.57
CA ASP A 14 -4.90 -17.56 4.00
C ASP A 14 -4.22 -18.89 4.32
N ASP A 15 -4.21 -19.84 3.36
CA ASP A 15 -3.51 -21.12 3.47
C ASP A 15 -2.00 -21.02 3.18
N GLY A 16 -1.49 -19.82 2.91
CA GLY A 16 -0.09 -19.56 2.58
C GLY A 16 0.29 -19.84 1.12
N SER A 17 -0.63 -20.34 0.29
CA SER A 17 -0.37 -20.54 -1.14
C SER A 17 -0.39 -19.22 -1.92
N VAL A 18 0.38 -19.14 -3.00
CA VAL A 18 0.45 -17.93 -3.83
C VAL A 18 -0.83 -17.76 -4.65
N VAL A 19 -1.35 -16.54 -4.70
CA VAL A 19 -2.40 -16.16 -5.65
C VAL A 19 -1.80 -16.18 -7.06
N SER A 20 -2.07 -17.24 -7.83
CA SER A 20 -1.52 -17.46 -9.17
C SER A 20 -2.38 -16.94 -10.32
N CYS A 21 -3.61 -16.53 -10.05
CA CYS A 21 -4.52 -15.99 -11.07
C CYS A 21 -4.02 -14.61 -11.51
N THR A 22 -3.68 -14.50 -12.78
CA THR A 22 -3.12 -13.30 -13.42
C THR A 22 -4.00 -12.07 -13.22
N GLU A 23 -5.32 -12.24 -13.32
CA GLU A 23 -6.28 -11.14 -13.16
C GLU A 23 -6.30 -10.64 -11.71
N LYS A 24 -6.25 -11.53 -10.72
CA LYS A 24 -6.20 -11.13 -9.31
C LYS A 24 -4.91 -10.41 -8.96
N VAL A 25 -3.78 -10.92 -9.45
CA VAL A 25 -2.48 -10.28 -9.24
C VAL A 25 -2.46 -8.89 -9.87
N LYS A 26 -2.99 -8.75 -11.09
CA LYS A 26 -3.11 -7.45 -11.77
C LYS A 26 -3.93 -6.45 -10.95
N VAL A 27 -5.12 -6.84 -10.49
CA VAL A 27 -5.97 -5.95 -9.66
C VAL A 27 -5.25 -5.52 -8.39
N MET A 28 -4.54 -6.45 -7.72
CA MET A 28 -3.78 -6.10 -6.52
C MET A 28 -2.60 -5.15 -6.81
N THR A 29 -1.94 -5.31 -7.96
CA THR A 29 -0.91 -4.36 -8.43
C THR A 29 -1.52 -2.97 -8.65
N GLU A 30 -2.64 -2.87 -9.36
CA GLU A 30 -3.33 -1.61 -9.63
C GLU A 30 -3.76 -0.92 -8.31
N ASN A 31 -4.36 -1.67 -7.38
CA ASN A 31 -4.74 -1.15 -6.07
C ASN A 31 -3.57 -0.57 -5.28
N PHE A 32 -2.42 -1.26 -5.26
CA PHE A 32 -1.25 -0.78 -4.52
C PHE A 32 -0.55 0.38 -5.21
N ASP A 33 -0.55 0.42 -6.55
CA ASP A 33 -0.07 1.59 -7.29
C ASP A 33 -0.90 2.84 -6.95
N GLU A 34 -2.23 2.73 -6.93
CA GLU A 34 -3.13 3.80 -6.53
C GLU A 34 -2.91 4.23 -5.07
N LEU A 35 -2.84 3.27 -4.14
CA LEU A 35 -2.59 3.55 -2.73
C LEU A 35 -1.25 4.27 -2.52
N LYS A 36 -0.21 3.87 -3.27
CA LYS A 36 1.09 4.54 -3.21
C LYS A 36 0.99 5.99 -3.65
N GLN A 37 0.28 6.29 -4.74
CA GLN A 37 0.11 7.68 -5.19
C GLN A 37 -0.61 8.50 -4.11
N ILE A 38 -1.73 7.99 -3.60
CA ILE A 38 -2.50 8.69 -2.55
C ILE A 38 -1.66 8.93 -1.29
N ALA A 39 -0.90 7.93 -0.84
CA ALA A 39 -0.03 8.06 0.32
C ALA A 39 1.13 9.05 0.09
N GLN A 40 1.66 9.10 -1.14
CA GLN A 40 2.69 10.07 -1.53
C GLN A 40 2.12 11.49 -1.55
N ASP A 41 0.97 11.71 -2.17
CA ASP A 41 0.28 13.00 -2.21
C ASP A 41 -0.02 13.50 -0.78
N ALA A 42 -0.53 12.62 0.09
CA ALA A 42 -0.79 12.95 1.49
C ALA A 42 0.48 13.34 2.26
N LEU A 43 1.61 12.67 1.99
CA LEU A 43 2.90 13.03 2.58
C LEU A 43 3.36 14.41 2.09
N GLU A 44 3.29 14.66 0.78
CA GLU A 44 3.69 15.94 0.16
C GLU A 44 2.87 17.11 0.70
N ASP A 45 1.55 16.93 0.82
CA ASP A 45 0.65 17.93 1.42
C ASP A 45 1.00 18.20 2.88
N GLY A 46 1.29 17.14 3.66
CA GLY A 46 1.74 17.29 5.05
C GLY A 46 3.02 18.09 5.17
N LEU A 47 4.01 17.81 4.31
CA LEU A 47 5.28 18.55 4.28
C LEU A 47 5.09 20.01 3.87
N LEU A 48 4.21 20.28 2.90
CA LEU A 48 3.87 21.63 2.46
C LEU A 48 3.24 22.46 3.59
N MET A 49 2.53 21.80 4.50
CA MET A 49 1.93 22.38 5.70
C MET A 49 2.86 22.40 6.92
N GLU A 50 4.16 22.20 6.70
CA GLU A 50 5.23 22.20 7.72
C GLU A 50 5.07 21.11 8.82
N VAL A 51 4.36 20.01 8.51
CA VAL A 51 4.30 18.84 9.39
C VAL A 51 5.62 18.05 9.29
N SER A 52 6.08 17.48 10.40
CA SER A 52 7.27 16.63 10.41
C SER A 52 7.10 15.40 9.52
N GLU A 53 8.07 15.15 8.63
CA GLU A 53 8.09 13.95 7.77
C GLU A 53 7.95 12.66 8.58
N GLN A 54 8.70 12.57 9.69
CA GLN A 54 8.69 11.40 10.55
C GLN A 54 7.29 11.15 11.12
N GLN A 55 6.65 12.22 11.61
CA GLN A 55 5.30 12.13 12.16
C GLN A 55 4.28 11.69 11.08
N MET A 56 4.38 12.22 9.86
CA MET A 56 3.53 11.81 8.74
C MET A 56 3.68 10.32 8.42
N ARG A 57 4.92 9.81 8.37
CA ARG A 57 5.19 8.38 8.15
C ARG A 57 4.60 7.52 9.28
N GLU A 58 4.80 7.91 10.53
CA GLU A 58 4.24 7.21 11.69
C GLU A 58 2.71 7.18 11.65
N ALA A 59 2.06 8.29 11.28
CA ALA A 59 0.61 8.35 11.13
C ALA A 59 0.09 7.44 10.01
N LEU A 60 0.77 7.42 8.85
CA LEU A 60 0.43 6.53 7.73
C LEU A 60 0.59 5.05 8.12
N HIS A 61 1.62 4.70 8.88
CA HIS A 61 1.79 3.34 9.41
C HIS A 61 0.65 2.95 10.36
N GLN A 62 0.31 3.82 11.32
CA GLN A 62 -0.79 3.58 12.25
C GLN A 62 -2.14 3.45 11.54
N LEU A 63 -2.36 4.20 10.45
CA LEU A 63 -3.55 4.08 9.63
C LEU A 63 -3.67 2.68 9.00
N VAL A 64 -2.57 2.15 8.45
CA VAL A 64 -2.55 0.79 7.88
C VAL A 64 -2.77 -0.28 8.96
N ASP A 65 -2.18 -0.12 10.13
CA ASP A 65 -2.34 -1.05 11.26
C ASP A 65 -3.78 -1.06 11.81
N ALA A 66 -4.51 0.05 11.68
CA ALA A 66 -5.89 0.19 12.14
C ALA A 66 -6.94 -0.33 11.15
N LEU A 67 -6.55 -0.81 9.97
CA LEU A 67 -7.48 -1.34 8.97
C LEU A 67 -8.23 -2.57 9.52
N ILE A 68 -9.56 -2.54 9.38
CA ILE A 68 -10.43 -3.61 9.89
C ILE A 68 -10.65 -4.64 8.78
N ASN A 69 -10.41 -5.91 9.07
CA ASN A 69 -10.82 -7.00 8.19
C ASN A 69 -12.32 -7.30 8.37
N PRO A 70 -13.19 -6.98 7.39
CA PRO A 70 -14.64 -7.15 7.55
C PRO A 70 -15.10 -8.62 7.51
N TYR A 71 -14.20 -9.55 7.16
CA TYR A 71 -14.49 -10.98 7.05
C TYR A 71 -14.08 -11.78 8.28
N GLN A 72 -13.36 -11.17 9.23
CA GLN A 72 -13.12 -11.76 10.55
C GLN A 72 -14.40 -11.56 11.38
N ARG A 73 -15.25 -12.60 11.44
CA ARG A 73 -16.35 -12.71 12.41
C ARG A 73 -15.90 -13.50 13.63
#